data_AF-A0A7X6ZYT1-F1
#
_entry.id   AF-A0A7X6ZYT1-F1
#
_cell.length_a   1.000
_cell.length_b   1.000
_cell.length_c   1.000
_cell.angle_alpha   90.00
_cell.angle_beta   90.00
_cell.angle_gamma   90.00
#
_symmetry.space_group_name_H-M   'P 1'
#
loop_
_entity.id
_entity.type
_entity.pdbx_description
1 polymer ?
#
loop_
_entity_poly.entity_id
_entity_poly.type
_entity_poly.pdbx_seq_one_letter_code
_entity_poly.pdbx_strand_id
1 'polypeptide(L)'
;MISYNLKRVDKKLIGINIINENPRAYIFENEEIEAKYIISLIKKQLRLLIPKKEIAVLYRNHERALYFKKEFKKTYLAISNPDNEITITTLHQAKGLEFKIVIILGLEMGLLPSNQENRIQELEEERRLFFVGMTRAKETLIMTCIKYNHNFVHYKPSKFIKESGAVIQKNPS
;
A
#
# COMPACT_ATOMS: atom_id res chain seq x y z
N MET A 1 -33.53 -28.79 -3.58
CA MET A 1 -33.18 -28.42 -4.96
C MET A 1 -33.32 -26.90 -5.07
N ILE A 2 -32.29 -26.17 -4.65
CA ILE A 2 -32.39 -24.73 -4.33
C ILE A 2 -31.94 -23.90 -5.53
N SER A 3 -32.80 -22.94 -5.86
CA SER A 3 -32.86 -22.14 -7.07
C SER A 3 -31.61 -21.28 -7.32
N TYR A 4 -31.12 -21.34 -8.56
CA TYR A 4 -30.13 -20.43 -9.13
C TYR A 4 -30.71 -19.01 -9.22
N ASN A 5 -30.14 -18.07 -8.45
CA ASN A 5 -30.54 -16.67 -8.50
C ASN A 5 -29.73 -15.95 -9.60
N LEU A 6 -30.35 -15.83 -10.77
CA LEU A 6 -29.91 -15.13 -11.99
C LEU A 6 -29.86 -13.60 -11.81
N LYS A 7 -28.98 -13.11 -10.92
CA LYS A 7 -28.67 -11.66 -10.78
C LYS A 7 -27.17 -11.37 -10.64
N ARG A 8 -26.33 -12.07 -11.40
CA ARG A 8 -25.00 -11.56 -11.77
C ARG A 8 -25.09 -10.93 -13.16
N VAL A 9 -25.89 -9.89 -13.28
CA VAL A 9 -25.78 -8.95 -14.40
C VAL A 9 -24.46 -8.23 -14.20
N ASP A 10 -23.65 -8.20 -15.27
CA ASP A 10 -22.37 -7.53 -15.42
C ASP A 10 -22.21 -6.27 -14.58
N LYS A 11 -21.75 -6.44 -13.34
CA LYS A 11 -21.00 -5.39 -12.67
C LYS A 11 -19.69 -5.30 -13.43
N LYS A 12 -19.65 -4.41 -14.44
CA LYS A 12 -18.48 -3.58 -14.68
C LYS A 12 -17.88 -3.30 -13.29
N LEU A 13 -16.70 -3.83 -13.03
CA LEU A 13 -16.01 -3.81 -11.73
C LEU A 13 -15.53 -2.38 -11.40
N ILE A 14 -16.49 -1.46 -11.35
CA ILE A 14 -16.35 -0.11 -10.86
C ILE A 14 -16.80 -0.19 -9.40
N GLY A 15 -15.85 -0.46 -8.50
CA GLY A 15 -15.94 -0.11 -7.08
C GLY A 15 -14.90 0.99 -6.85
N ILE A 16 -15.21 2.25 -7.12
CA ILE A 16 -15.92 3.26 -6.31
C ILE A 16 -15.13 3.64 -5.04
N ASN A 17 -14.93 4.97 -4.92
CA ASN A 17 -14.40 5.78 -3.81
C ASN A 17 -12.88 5.99 -3.69
N ILE A 18 -12.24 6.47 -4.76
CA ILE A 18 -11.17 7.46 -4.62
C ILE A 18 -11.77 8.76 -5.15
N ILE A 19 -11.82 9.82 -4.34
CA ILE A 19 -12.29 11.14 -4.77
C ILE A 19 -11.40 11.58 -5.94
N ASN A 20 -11.97 11.63 -7.16
CA ASN A 20 -11.55 12.34 -8.39
C ASN A 20 -10.07 12.37 -8.84
N GLU A 21 -9.15 11.67 -8.20
CA GLU A 21 -7.74 11.65 -8.58
C GLU A 21 -7.22 10.22 -8.67
N ASN A 22 -6.40 9.97 -9.69
CA ASN A 22 -5.73 8.68 -9.87
C ASN A 22 -4.87 8.36 -8.62
N PRO A 23 -4.74 7.08 -8.22
CA PRO A 23 -3.81 6.68 -7.18
C PRO A 23 -2.41 7.22 -7.46
N ARG A 24 -1.67 7.57 -6.41
CA ARG A 24 -0.31 8.12 -6.57
C ARG A 24 0.72 7.04 -6.28
N ALA A 25 1.68 6.88 -7.18
CA ALA A 25 2.82 6.01 -6.99
C ALA A 25 4.12 6.82 -6.91
N TYR A 26 5.04 6.43 -6.04
CA TYR A 26 6.36 7.05 -5.90
C TYR A 26 7.45 5.99 -6.03
N ILE A 27 8.54 6.33 -6.73
CA ILE A 27 9.68 5.44 -6.94
C ILE A 27 10.88 6.06 -6.26
N PHE A 28 11.27 5.52 -5.11
CA PHE A 28 12.39 5.99 -4.31
C PHE A 28 13.70 5.32 -4.72
N GLU A 29 14.83 5.95 -4.38
CA GLU A 29 16.13 5.35 -4.66
C GLU A 29 16.36 4.11 -3.77
N ASN A 30 15.99 4.18 -2.49
CA ASN A 30 16.13 3.11 -1.50
C ASN A 30 15.09 3.20 -0.35
N GLU A 31 15.05 2.17 0.50
CA GLU A 31 14.13 2.05 1.64
C GLU A 31 14.26 3.18 2.67
N GLU A 32 15.45 3.74 2.85
CA GLU A 32 15.68 4.79 3.84
C GLU A 32 14.99 6.10 3.40
N ILE A 33 15.16 6.47 2.12
CA ILE A 33 14.52 7.65 1.54
C ILE A 33 13.00 7.48 1.54
N GLU A 34 12.50 6.31 1.13
CA GLU A 34 11.08 5.99 1.21
C GLU A 34 10.53 6.16 2.63
N ALA A 35 11.17 5.54 3.62
CA ALA A 35 10.70 5.57 5.00
C ALA A 35 10.64 7.02 5.53
N LYS A 36 11.70 7.80 5.34
CA LYS A 36 11.74 9.22 5.75
C LYS A 36 10.62 10.03 5.10
N TYR A 37 10.41 9.85 3.79
CA TYR A 37 9.35 10.55 3.08
C TYR A 37 7.95 10.19 3.61
N ILE A 38 7.66 8.90 3.75
CA ILE A 38 6.37 8.42 4.24
C ILE A 38 6.11 8.87 5.68
N ILE A 39 7.13 8.86 6.55
CA ILE A 39 7.03 9.40 7.90
C ILE A 39 6.71 10.91 7.85
N SER A 40 7.35 11.67 6.97
CA SER A 40 7.06 13.10 6.81
C SER A 40 5.62 13.36 6.33
N LEU A 41 5.13 12.51 5.42
CA LEU A 41 3.77 12.59 4.89
C LEU A 41 2.75 12.29 5.99
N ILE A 42 2.98 11.23 6.77
CA ILE A 42 2.16 10.90 7.93
C ILE A 42 2.13 12.07 8.92
N LYS A 43 3.29 12.66 9.27
CA LYS A 43 3.36 13.86 10.12
C LYS A 43 2.53 15.02 9.59
N LYS A 44 2.55 15.25 8.28
CA LYS A 44 1.73 16.29 7.64
C LYS A 44 0.24 16.00 7.81
N GLN A 45 -0.20 14.76 7.61
CA GLN A 45 -1.61 14.39 7.79
C GLN A 45 -2.09 14.57 9.23
N LEU A 46 -1.24 14.25 10.20
CA LEU A 46 -1.57 14.42 11.62
C LEU A 46 -1.67 15.89 12.02
N ARG A 47 -0.83 16.77 11.44
CA ARG A 47 -0.95 18.23 11.60
C ARG A 47 -2.25 18.77 11.00
N LEU A 48 -2.79 18.09 9.99
CA LEU A 48 -4.12 18.36 9.42
C LEU A 48 -5.25 17.68 10.23
N LEU A 49 -4.97 17.24 11.46
CA LEU A 49 -5.92 16.63 12.39
C LEU A 49 -6.55 15.33 11.89
N ILE A 50 -5.89 14.61 10.97
CA ILE A 50 -6.28 13.24 10.62
C ILE A 50 -6.01 12.32 11.82
N PRO A 51 -7.00 11.58 12.34
CA PRO A 51 -6.78 10.66 13.45
C PRO A 51 -5.78 9.55 13.09
N LYS A 52 -4.91 9.17 14.03
CA LYS A 52 -3.91 8.10 13.83
C LYS A 52 -4.56 6.79 13.34
N LYS A 53 -5.70 6.41 13.93
CA LYS A 53 -6.48 5.21 13.55
C LYS A 53 -7.02 5.21 12.11
N GLU A 54 -7.04 6.36 11.43
CA GLU A 54 -7.50 6.51 10.05
C GLU A 54 -6.35 6.39 9.03
N ILE A 55 -5.14 6.08 9.49
CA ILE A 55 -3.95 5.91 8.66
C ILE A 55 -3.46 4.46 8.78
N ALA A 56 -3.26 3.82 7.63
CA ALA A 56 -2.63 2.50 7.55
C ALA A 56 -1.43 2.49 6.62
N VAL A 57 -0.38 1.78 7.05
CA VAL A 57 0.79 1.41 6.25
C VAL A 57 0.74 -0.10 6.06
N LEU A 58 0.52 -0.52 4.81
CA LEU A 58 0.39 -1.90 4.41
C LEU A 58 1.65 -2.36 3.69
N TYR A 59 2.07 -3.60 3.90
CA TYR A 59 3.22 -4.18 3.22
C TYR A 59 3.00 -5.67 2.90
N ARG A 60 3.73 -6.18 1.90
CA ARG A 60 3.82 -7.65 1.67
C ARG A 60 5.07 -8.25 2.30
N ASN A 61 6.19 -7.53 2.22
CA ASN A 61 7.50 -7.97 2.65
C ASN A 61 7.80 -7.47 4.09
N HIS A 62 8.18 -8.39 4.97
CA HIS A 62 8.52 -8.08 6.35
C HIS A 62 9.81 -7.24 6.47
N GLU A 63 10.82 -7.46 5.62
CA GLU A 63 12.05 -6.64 5.63
C GLU A 63 11.74 -5.18 5.36
N ARG A 64 10.86 -4.91 4.40
CA ARG A 64 10.45 -3.54 4.09
C ARG A 64 9.78 -2.86 5.28
N ALA A 65 8.91 -3.60 5.97
CA ALA A 65 8.29 -3.14 7.19
C ALA A 65 9.30 -2.90 8.32
N LEU A 66 10.37 -3.69 8.42
CA LEU A 66 11.40 -3.51 9.45
C LEU A 66 12.09 -2.15 9.31
N TYR A 67 12.50 -1.77 8.10
CA TYR A 67 13.10 -0.46 7.85
C TYR A 67 12.15 0.68 8.18
N PHE A 68 10.91 0.62 7.68
CA PHE A 68 9.90 1.61 8.00
C PHE A 68 9.65 1.71 9.51
N LYS A 69 9.43 0.58 10.19
CA LYS A 69 9.17 0.54 11.64
C LYS A 69 10.36 1.07 12.44
N LYS A 70 11.60 0.78 12.03
CA LYS A 70 12.81 1.30 12.67
C LYS A 70 12.87 2.82 12.58
N GLU A 71 12.70 3.39 11.39
CA GLU A 71 12.70 4.84 11.19
C GLU A 71 11.50 5.53 11.85
N PHE A 72 10.32 4.90 11.78
CA PHE A 72 9.11 5.38 12.43
C PHE A 72 9.31 5.42 13.95
N LYS A 73 9.81 4.35 14.55
CA LYS A 73 10.10 4.26 16.00
C LYS A 73 11.07 5.35 16.46
N LYS A 74 12.18 5.58 15.74
CA LYS A 74 13.13 6.66 16.03
C LYS A 74 12.47 8.04 16.03
N THR A 75 11.54 8.23 15.10
CA THR A 75 10.96 9.55 14.82
C THR A 75 9.71 9.85 15.67
N TYR A 76 9.04 8.81 16.17
CA TYR A 76 7.66 8.87 16.64
C TYR A 76 7.47 8.42 18.10
N LEU A 77 8.51 7.84 18.73
CA LEU A 77 8.48 7.47 20.15
C LEU A 77 8.69 8.68 21.06
N ALA A 78 7.58 9.30 21.44
CA ALA A 78 7.41 9.91 22.75
C ALA A 78 5.96 9.85 23.26
N ILE A 79 4.99 9.42 22.45
CA ILE A 79 3.56 9.61 22.76
C ILE A 79 2.70 8.52 22.09
N SER A 80 2.47 7.37 22.72
CA SER A 80 1.33 6.54 22.28
C SER A 80 0.68 5.68 23.35
N ASN A 81 -0.66 5.68 23.24
CA ASN A 81 -1.64 4.86 23.91
C ASN A 81 -2.12 3.83 22.85
N PRO A 82 -2.13 2.52 23.13
CA PRO A 82 -2.25 1.48 22.10
C PRO A 82 -3.52 1.58 21.22
N ASP A 83 -4.63 2.10 21.74
CA ASP A 83 -5.92 2.14 21.04
C ASP A 83 -6.05 3.26 19.99
N ASN A 84 -5.04 4.10 19.81
CA ASN A 84 -5.07 5.23 18.87
C ASN A 84 -3.77 5.34 18.08
N GLU A 85 -3.24 4.21 17.62
CA GLU A 85 -2.02 4.15 16.81
C GLU A 85 -2.30 4.04 15.31
N ILE A 86 -1.27 4.33 14.52
CA ILE A 86 -1.26 4.11 13.08
C ILE A 86 -1.15 2.60 12.85
N THR A 87 -2.00 2.06 11.96
CA THR A 87 -1.95 0.63 11.66
C THR A 87 -0.78 0.31 10.75
N ILE A 88 0.18 -0.51 11.18
CA ILE A 88 1.33 -0.95 10.36
C ILE A 88 1.30 -2.47 10.24
N THR A 89 0.75 -2.99 9.15
CA THR A 89 0.41 -4.41 9.05
C THR A 89 0.60 -4.99 7.65
N THR A 90 0.47 -6.31 7.51
CA THR A 90 0.56 -6.94 6.19
C THR A 90 -0.72 -6.71 5.37
N LEU A 91 -0.61 -6.72 4.04
CA LEU A 91 -1.78 -6.68 3.14
C LEU A 91 -2.84 -7.75 3.48
N HIS A 92 -2.40 -8.94 3.92
CA HIS A 92 -3.29 -10.03 4.32
C HIS A 92 -4.09 -9.69 5.58
N GLN A 93 -3.43 -9.09 6.57
CA GLN A 93 -4.03 -8.75 7.86
C GLN A 93 -4.96 -7.51 7.78
N ALA A 94 -4.89 -6.73 6.71
CA ALA A 94 -5.76 -5.57 6.51
C ALA A 94 -7.18 -5.93 6.01
N LYS A 95 -7.48 -7.22 5.79
CA LYS A 95 -8.79 -7.64 5.26
C LYS A 95 -9.91 -7.27 6.24
N GLY A 96 -10.90 -6.51 5.76
CA GLY A 96 -12.06 -6.07 6.55
C GLY A 96 -11.84 -4.77 7.33
N LEU A 97 -10.65 -4.16 7.25
CA LEU A 97 -10.34 -2.87 7.87
C LEU A 97 -10.27 -1.79 6.79
N GLU A 98 -10.91 -0.64 6.99
CA GLU A 98 -10.83 0.49 6.06
C GLU A 98 -10.33 1.74 6.75
N PHE A 99 -9.57 2.55 6.01
CA PHE A 99 -8.85 3.72 6.52
C PHE A 99 -9.05 4.90 5.58
N LYS A 100 -9.13 6.11 6.11
CA LYS A 100 -9.08 7.33 5.28
C LYS A 100 -7.86 7.35 4.37
N ILE A 101 -6.70 6.98 4.90
CA ILE A 101 -5.41 7.01 4.19
C ILE A 101 -4.75 5.63 4.25
N VAL A 102 -4.40 5.09 3.09
CA VAL A 102 -3.62 3.84 2.97
C VAL A 102 -2.35 4.10 2.18
N ILE A 103 -1.24 3.64 2.74
CA ILE A 103 0.08 3.64 2.10
C ILE A 103 0.48 2.17 1.91
N ILE A 104 0.67 1.73 0.67
CA ILE A 104 1.17 0.39 0.34
C ILE A 104 2.64 0.49 0.01
N LEU A 105 3.47 -0.15 0.85
CA LEU A 105 4.91 -0.25 0.68
C LEU A 105 5.29 -1.53 -0.05
N GLY A 106 6.35 -1.44 -0.84
CA GLY A 106 7.02 -2.60 -1.41
C GLY A 106 6.33 -3.19 -2.64
N LEU A 107 6.01 -2.34 -3.62
CA LEU A 107 5.43 -2.72 -4.90
C LEU A 107 6.49 -2.86 -5.98
N GLU A 108 7.45 -3.73 -5.74
CA GLU A 108 8.52 -4.10 -6.67
C GLU A 108 8.21 -5.41 -7.41
N MET A 109 8.64 -5.51 -8.68
CA MET A 109 8.66 -6.79 -9.41
C MET A 109 9.56 -7.79 -8.71
N GLY A 110 9.07 -9.02 -8.58
CA GLY A 110 9.73 -10.10 -7.85
C GLY A 110 9.38 -10.16 -6.36
N LEU A 111 8.70 -9.13 -5.82
CA LEU A 111 8.13 -9.13 -4.48
C LEU A 111 6.60 -9.14 -4.50
N LEU A 112 5.97 -8.25 -5.27
CA LEU A 112 4.54 -8.26 -5.51
C LEU A 112 4.23 -7.68 -6.90
N PRO A 113 4.05 -8.53 -7.94
CA PRO A 113 4.00 -9.97 -7.86
C PRO A 113 5.37 -10.59 -7.55
N SER A 114 5.35 -11.75 -6.89
CA SER A 114 6.56 -12.56 -6.71
C SER A 114 7.02 -13.16 -8.04
N ASN A 115 8.26 -13.65 -8.12
CA ASN A 115 8.83 -14.26 -9.33
C ASN A 115 8.11 -15.57 -9.77
N GLN A 116 6.98 -15.92 -9.17
CA GLN A 116 6.13 -17.05 -9.52
C GLN A 116 5.14 -16.72 -10.65
N GLU A 117 5.46 -15.76 -11.53
CA GLU A 117 4.57 -15.31 -12.61
C GLU A 117 4.13 -16.44 -13.56
N ASN A 118 4.89 -17.54 -13.62
CA ASN A 118 4.57 -18.74 -14.41
C ASN A 118 3.38 -19.53 -13.85
N ARG A 119 2.92 -19.23 -12.64
CA ARG A 119 1.74 -19.85 -12.01
C ARG A 119 0.60 -18.84 -12.02
N ILE A 120 -0.21 -18.91 -13.08
CA ILE A 120 -1.34 -17.99 -13.32
C ILE A 120 -2.23 -17.85 -12.09
N GLN A 121 -2.53 -18.95 -11.39
CA GLN A 121 -3.37 -18.91 -10.20
C GLN A 121 -2.76 -18.09 -9.06
N GLU A 122 -1.47 -18.28 -8.77
CA GLU A 122 -0.77 -17.53 -7.71
C GLU A 122 -0.69 -16.03 -8.06
N LEU A 123 -0.44 -15.72 -9.33
CA LEU A 123 -0.44 -14.34 -9.80
C LEU A 123 -1.81 -13.66 -9.62
N GLU A 124 -2.91 -14.35 -9.95
CA GLU A 124 -4.26 -13.83 -9.76
C GLU A 124 -4.62 -13.68 -8.28
N GLU A 125 -4.10 -14.55 -7.41
CA GLU A 125 -4.24 -14.41 -5.95
C GLU A 125 -3.49 -13.18 -5.42
N GLU A 126 -2.25 -12.95 -5.87
CA GLU A 126 -1.46 -11.77 -5.51
C GLU A 126 -2.09 -10.48 -6.05
N ARG A 127 -2.64 -10.52 -7.27
CA ARG A 127 -3.39 -9.42 -7.88
C ARG A 127 -4.63 -9.11 -7.04
N ARG A 128 -5.39 -10.12 -6.63
CA ARG A 128 -6.55 -9.96 -5.75
C ARG A 128 -6.14 -9.37 -4.41
N LEU A 129 -5.06 -9.85 -3.81
CA LEU A 129 -4.53 -9.31 -2.55
C LEU A 129 -4.20 -7.82 -2.69
N PHE A 130 -3.51 -7.44 -3.77
CA PHE A 130 -3.19 -6.06 -4.08
C PHE A 130 -4.46 -5.21 -4.22
N PHE A 131 -5.45 -5.63 -5.01
CA PHE A 131 -6.72 -4.91 -5.16
C PHE A 131 -7.49 -4.79 -3.84
N VAL A 132 -7.50 -5.84 -3.01
CA VAL A 132 -8.08 -5.78 -1.67
C VAL A 132 -7.38 -4.71 -0.85
N GLY A 133 -6.04 -4.66 -0.88
CA GLY A 133 -5.25 -3.60 -0.24
C GLY A 133 -5.61 -2.20 -0.73
N MET A 134 -5.77 -2.00 -2.03
CA MET A 134 -6.18 -0.71 -2.61
C MET A 134 -7.55 -0.24 -2.08
N THR A 135 -8.53 -1.14 -2.08
CA THR A 135 -9.89 -0.84 -1.60
C THR A 135 -9.98 -0.60 -0.09
N ARG A 136 -8.87 -0.68 0.65
CA ARG A 136 -8.85 -0.26 2.05
C ARG A 136 -8.79 1.26 2.21
N ALA A 137 -8.41 1.98 1.18
CA ALA A 137 -8.40 3.44 1.16
C ALA A 137 -9.79 3.99 0.90
N LYS A 138 -10.27 4.88 1.78
CA LYS A 138 -11.52 5.63 1.56
C LYS A 138 -11.31 6.92 0.77
N GLU A 139 -10.13 7.55 0.93
CA GLU A 139 -9.85 8.85 0.30
C GLU A 139 -8.50 8.88 -0.38
N THR A 140 -7.42 8.48 0.32
CA THR A 140 -6.05 8.58 -0.20
C THR A 140 -5.38 7.23 -0.27
N LEU A 141 -4.94 6.86 -1.47
CA LEU A 141 -4.06 5.70 -1.71
C LEU A 141 -2.69 6.16 -2.20
N ILE A 142 -1.66 5.79 -1.47
CA ILE A 142 -0.26 5.99 -1.85
C ILE A 142 0.39 4.64 -2.04
N MET A 143 1.13 4.49 -3.13
CA MET A 143 1.86 3.29 -3.49
C MET A 143 3.34 3.62 -3.63
N THR A 144 4.21 2.74 -3.16
CA THR A 144 5.65 2.98 -3.21
C THR A 144 6.43 1.79 -3.74
N CYS A 145 7.52 2.12 -4.41
CA CYS A 145 8.51 1.21 -4.96
C CYS A 145 9.89 1.81 -4.68
N ILE A 146 10.92 0.97 -4.53
CA ILE A 146 12.31 1.40 -4.61
C ILE A 146 13.00 0.94 -5.88
N LYS A 147 14.11 1.59 -6.21
CA LYS A 147 15.06 1.11 -7.22
C LYS A 147 16.07 0.14 -6.65
N TYR A 148 16.65 0.40 -5.48
CA TYR A 148 17.69 -0.45 -4.90
C TYR A 148 17.41 -0.72 -3.43
N ASN A 149 17.60 -1.97 -2.98
CA ASN A 149 17.63 -2.24 -1.55
C ASN A 149 19.04 -2.03 -0.96
N HIS A 150 19.18 -2.17 0.37
CA HIS A 150 20.47 -2.15 1.07
C HIS A 150 21.51 -3.16 0.55
N ASN A 151 21.09 -4.22 -0.15
CA ASN A 151 21.96 -5.19 -0.78
C ASN A 151 22.27 -4.85 -2.26
N PHE A 152 21.95 -3.63 -2.69
CA PHE A 152 22.10 -3.14 -4.06
C PHE A 152 21.35 -3.95 -5.13
N VAL A 153 20.35 -4.74 -4.73
CA VAL A 153 19.47 -5.44 -5.67
C VAL A 153 18.57 -4.41 -6.33
N HIS A 154 18.64 -4.36 -7.66
CA HIS A 154 17.84 -3.46 -8.47
C HIS A 154 16.43 -4.04 -8.70
N TYR A 155 15.40 -3.22 -8.46
CA TYR A 155 14.01 -3.54 -8.66
C TYR A 155 13.39 -2.70 -9.78
N LYS A 156 12.48 -3.33 -10.52
CA LYS A 156 11.55 -2.62 -11.40
C LYS A 156 10.23 -2.40 -10.66
N PRO A 157 9.46 -1.33 -10.97
CA PRO A 157 8.12 -1.15 -10.44
C PRO A 157 7.21 -2.33 -10.78
N SER A 158 6.38 -2.75 -9.81
CA SER A 158 5.38 -3.77 -10.00
C SER A 158 4.43 -3.44 -11.15
N LYS A 159 4.06 -4.45 -11.94
CA LYS A 159 3.00 -4.32 -12.95
C LYS A 159 1.65 -3.91 -12.36
N PHE A 160 1.40 -4.24 -11.08
CA PHE A 160 0.17 -3.87 -10.38
C PHE A 160 0.04 -2.35 -10.19
N ILE A 161 1.15 -1.60 -10.09
CA ILE A 161 1.11 -0.12 -10.09
C ILE A 161 0.50 0.37 -11.42
N LYS A 162 0.95 -0.17 -12.55
CA LYS A 162 0.44 0.23 -13.87
C LYS A 162 -1.03 -0.16 -14.04
N GLU A 163 -1.40 -1.37 -13.64
CA GLU A 163 -2.77 -1.88 -13.73
C GLU A 163 -3.76 -1.11 -12.85
N SER A 164 -3.30 -0.56 -11.72
CA SER A 164 -4.12 0.26 -10.82
C SER A 164 -4.52 1.62 -11.41
N GLY A 165 -3.95 2.02 -12.56
CA GLY A 165 -4.14 3.34 -13.14
C GLY A 165 -3.38 4.45 -12.38
N ALA A 166 -2.43 4.08 -11.53
CA ALA A 166 -1.69 5.05 -10.74
C ALA A 166 -0.81 5.96 -11.59
N VAL A 167 -0.76 7.23 -11.21
CA VAL A 167 0.17 8.20 -11.79
C VAL A 167 1.46 8.15 -10.97
N ILE A 168 2.55 7.79 -11.63
CA ILE A 168 3.89 7.87 -11.04
C ILE A 168 4.25 9.35 -10.89
N GLN A 169 4.38 9.76 -9.64
CA GLN A 169 4.80 11.11 -9.28
C GLN A 169 6.32 11.19 -9.30
N LYS A 170 6.85 12.35 -9.69
CA LYS A 170 8.25 12.65 -9.39
C LYS A 170 8.41 12.73 -7.87
N ASN A 171 9.48 12.14 -7.33
CA ASN A 171 9.79 12.32 -5.93
C ASN A 171 9.90 13.83 -5.66
N PRO A 172 9.25 14.35 -4.62
CA PRO A 172 9.48 15.73 -4.23
C PRO A 172 10.96 15.89 -3.88
N SER A 173 11.58 16.88 -4.52
CA SER A 173 12.96 17.32 -4.27
C SER A 173 13.16 17.74 -2.83
#